data_AF-A0A163K8F2-F1
#
_entry.id   AF-A0A163K8F2-F1
#
_cell.length_a   1.000
_cell.length_b   1.000
_cell.length_c   1.000
_cell.angle_alpha   90.00
_cell.angle_beta   90.00
_cell.angle_gamma   90.00
#
_symmetry.space_group_name_H-M   'P 1'
#
loop_
_entity.id
_entity.type
_entity.pdbx_description
1 polymer ?
#
loop_
_entity_poly.entity_id
_entity_poly.type
_entity_poly.pdbx_seq_one_letter_code
_entity_poly.pdbx_strand_id
1 'polypeptide(L)'
;MAPTQITKDITLQNQIDSPFLRLPGEVRNRIYGLVLGGRQIQVLYPRLYSAERDGGQNDGFASLEPGTVRKLLHMTEACRQIHAETDLLVFQTNDFRIASNHSFETFLDALSQRQAEAVRSLVWPKCCQLVADGHLSKCTGLQRLIVSKAGHSGGDFYTPADNATVKVHLYYQEMRQAAQDRIDAWEAKGVEIEYCE
;
A
#
# COMPACT_ATOMS: atom_id res chain seq x y z
N MET A 1 -31.64 27.35 -4.36
CA MET A 1 -30.44 28.10 -3.92
C MET A 1 -29.22 27.43 -4.55
N ALA A 2 -28.41 28.18 -5.31
CA ALA A 2 -27.33 27.61 -6.11
C ALA A 2 -26.14 27.17 -5.21
N PRO A 3 -25.71 25.89 -5.25
CA PRO A 3 -24.67 25.34 -4.36
C PRO A 3 -23.25 25.92 -4.59
N THR A 4 -23.07 26.72 -5.64
CA THR A 4 -21.77 27.22 -6.10
C THR A 4 -21.25 28.44 -5.32
N GLN A 5 -22.13 29.20 -4.66
CA GLN A 5 -21.73 30.43 -3.96
C GLN A 5 -21.14 30.12 -2.57
N ILE A 6 -21.85 29.29 -1.79
CA ILE A 6 -21.46 28.89 -0.41
C ILE A 6 -20.10 28.19 -0.38
N THR A 7 -19.79 27.38 -1.41
CA THR A 7 -18.53 26.61 -1.46
C THR A 7 -17.32 27.48 -1.77
N LYS A 8 -17.47 28.59 -2.50
CA LYS A 8 -16.41 29.55 -2.77
C LYS A 8 -16.07 30.36 -1.51
N ASP A 9 -17.10 30.78 -0.77
CA ASP A 9 -16.92 31.57 0.46
C ASP A 9 -16.14 30.80 1.54
N ILE A 10 -16.45 29.51 1.75
CA ILE A 10 -15.71 28.67 2.71
C ILE A 10 -14.25 28.46 2.29
N THR A 11 -13.98 28.33 0.99
CA THR A 11 -12.61 28.11 0.50
C THR A 11 -11.76 29.35 0.73
N LEU A 12 -12.32 30.53 0.48
CA LEU A 12 -11.64 31.81 0.68
C LEU A 12 -11.43 32.10 2.17
N GLN A 13 -12.44 31.82 2.99
CA GLN A 13 -12.32 31.93 4.46
C GLN A 13 -11.22 31.03 5.01
N ASN A 14 -11.15 29.77 4.57
CA ASN A 14 -10.11 28.84 4.98
C ASN A 14 -8.70 29.33 4.61
N GLN A 15 -8.52 29.99 3.47
CA GLN A 15 -7.22 30.55 3.08
C GLN A 15 -6.79 31.71 3.98
N ILE A 16 -7.73 32.49 4.51
CA ILE A 16 -7.45 33.62 5.39
C ILE A 16 -7.20 33.12 6.82
N ASP A 17 -8.10 32.28 7.33
CA ASP A 17 -8.14 31.91 8.73
C ASP A 17 -7.19 30.77 9.09
N SER A 18 -6.90 29.87 8.15
CA SER A 18 -6.00 28.74 8.40
C SER A 18 -4.54 29.19 8.31
N PRO A 19 -3.77 29.18 9.42
CA PRO A 19 -2.33 29.45 9.36
C PRO A 19 -1.59 28.46 8.46
N PHE A 20 -2.10 27.23 8.34
CA PHE A 20 -1.53 26.20 7.51
C PHE A 20 -1.72 26.46 6.01
N LEU A 21 -2.93 26.88 5.58
CA LEU A 21 -3.19 27.15 4.15
C LEU A 21 -2.51 28.43 3.66
N ARG A 22 -2.06 29.31 4.56
CA ARG A 22 -1.22 30.48 4.25
C ARG A 22 0.24 30.14 3.98
N LEU A 23 0.71 28.94 4.34
CA LEU A 23 2.07 28.51 4.04
C LEU A 23 2.25 28.34 2.52
N PRO A 24 3.45 28.58 1.97
CA PRO A 24 3.75 28.21 0.58
C PRO A 24 3.49 26.72 0.30
N GLY A 25 3.14 26.39 -0.94
CA GLY A 25 2.82 25.01 -1.33
C GLY A 25 3.97 24.04 -1.07
N GLU A 26 5.21 24.49 -1.23
CA GLU A 26 6.42 23.71 -0.97
C GLU A 26 6.52 23.29 0.51
N VAL A 27 6.19 24.21 1.42
CA VAL A 27 6.21 23.94 2.87
C VAL A 27 5.08 22.98 3.22
N ARG A 28 3.88 23.16 2.65
CA ARG A 28 2.76 22.24 2.86
C ARG A 28 3.09 20.83 2.38
N ASN A 29 3.65 20.70 1.18
CA ASN A 29 4.08 19.40 0.62
C ASN A 29 5.10 18.70 1.52
N ARG A 30 6.05 19.44 2.09
CA ARG A 30 7.01 18.89 3.05
C ARG A 30 6.34 18.40 4.32
N ILE A 31 5.39 19.15 4.86
CA ILE A 31 4.59 18.75 6.03
C ILE A 31 3.77 17.50 5.71
N TYR A 32 3.08 17.46 4.56
CA TYR A 32 2.33 16.28 4.15
C TYR A 32 3.23 15.06 4.00
N GLY A 33 4.42 15.20 3.42
CA GLY A 33 5.38 14.10 3.31
C GLY A 33 5.79 13.53 4.67
N LEU A 34 6.00 14.40 5.67
CA LEU A 34 6.32 13.99 7.04
C LEU A 34 5.13 13.33 7.76
N VAL A 35 3.90 13.82 7.52
CA VAL A 35 2.70 13.32 8.20
C VAL A 35 2.19 12.03 7.56
N LEU A 36 2.14 11.99 6.23
CA LEU A 36 1.47 10.96 5.45
C LEU A 36 2.43 9.91 4.89
N GLY A 37 3.73 10.19 4.77
CA GLY A 37 4.71 9.30 4.16
C GLY A 37 5.56 8.52 5.16
N GLY A 38 6.40 7.63 4.62
CA GLY A 38 7.38 6.88 5.41
C GLY A 38 6.77 5.78 6.29
N ARG A 39 5.54 5.36 6.01
CA ARG A 39 4.84 4.31 6.76
C ARG A 39 4.81 3.01 5.97
N GLN A 40 4.78 1.90 6.70
CA GLN A 40 4.40 0.61 6.14
C GLN A 40 2.92 0.36 6.44
N ILE A 41 2.09 0.35 5.39
CA ILE A 41 0.63 0.17 5.49
C ILE A 41 0.31 -1.30 5.17
N GLN A 42 -0.11 -2.05 6.19
CA GLN A 42 -0.57 -3.41 6.01
C GLN A 42 -2.00 -3.47 5.47
N VAL A 43 -2.15 -4.13 4.34
CA VAL A 43 -3.40 -4.43 3.66
C VAL A 43 -3.85 -5.84 4.05
N LEU A 44 -4.69 -5.92 5.09
CA LEU A 44 -5.38 -7.14 5.50
C LEU A 44 -6.84 -7.01 5.08
N TYR A 45 -7.49 -8.06 4.60
CA TYR A 45 -8.95 -8.03 4.47
C TYR A 45 -9.60 -8.34 5.84
N PRO A 46 -10.63 -7.59 6.30
CA PRO A 46 -11.20 -6.36 5.76
C PRO A 46 -10.63 -5.08 6.43
N ARG A 47 -9.37 -5.07 6.87
CA ARG A 47 -8.80 -4.02 7.75
C ARG A 47 -7.41 -3.55 7.29
N LEU A 48 -7.23 -2.24 7.20
CA LEU A 48 -5.94 -1.61 6.88
C LEU A 48 -5.26 -1.13 8.17
N TYR A 49 -3.98 -1.47 8.35
CA TYR A 49 -3.15 -1.11 9.51
C TYR A 49 -1.89 -0.34 9.04
N SER A 50 -1.25 0.50 9.87
CA SER A 50 -0.02 1.23 9.46
C SER A 50 1.02 1.38 10.57
N ALA A 51 2.25 0.91 10.37
CA ALA A 51 3.35 1.10 11.32
C ALA A 51 4.41 2.07 10.78
N GLU A 52 5.20 2.67 11.67
CA GLU A 52 6.42 3.40 11.29
C GLU A 52 7.46 2.44 10.72
N ARG A 53 8.23 2.88 9.72
CA ARG A 53 9.25 2.04 9.07
C ARG A 53 10.34 1.55 10.02
N ASP A 54 10.67 2.33 11.06
CA ASP A 54 11.81 2.07 11.97
C ASP A 54 11.40 1.35 13.27
N GLY A 55 10.11 1.00 13.43
CA GLY A 55 9.62 0.20 14.57
C GLY A 55 10.04 -1.26 14.44
N GLY A 56 10.94 -1.70 15.32
CA GLY A 56 11.61 -3.01 15.26
C GLY A 56 10.71 -4.23 15.02
N GLN A 57 11.30 -5.23 14.37
CA GLN A 57 10.72 -6.49 13.87
C GLN A 57 10.04 -7.41 14.91
N ASN A 58 9.72 -6.99 16.15
CA ASN A 58 9.27 -7.93 17.19
C ASN A 58 8.09 -7.54 18.08
N ASP A 59 7.47 -6.38 17.94
CA ASP A 59 6.31 -6.08 18.78
C ASP A 59 5.02 -6.43 18.05
N GLY A 60 4.47 -7.58 18.43
CA GLY A 60 3.23 -8.13 17.91
C GLY A 60 2.16 -7.06 17.81
N PHE A 61 1.55 -6.96 16.62
CA PHE A 61 0.39 -6.13 16.28
C PHE A 61 0.05 -5.12 17.38
N ALA A 62 0.80 -4.01 17.45
CA ALA A 62 0.26 -2.83 18.11
C ALA A 62 -1.07 -2.57 17.38
N SER A 63 -2.15 -2.93 18.06
CA SER A 63 -3.48 -3.11 17.48
C SER A 63 -3.97 -1.77 16.98
N LEU A 64 -3.65 -1.47 15.72
CA LEU A 64 -4.09 -0.23 15.10
C LEU A 64 -5.55 -0.40 14.73
N GLU A 65 -6.34 0.54 15.23
CA GLU A 65 -7.78 0.57 15.07
C GLU A 65 -8.21 0.37 13.60
N PRO A 66 -9.23 -0.47 13.34
CA PRO A 66 -9.87 -0.57 12.03
C PRO A 66 -10.19 0.84 11.49
N GLY A 67 -9.78 1.11 10.24
CA GLY A 67 -10.04 2.40 9.59
C GLY A 67 -8.87 3.37 9.57
N THR A 68 -7.63 2.92 9.79
CA THR A 68 -6.45 3.79 9.73
C THR A 68 -6.25 4.42 8.34
N VAL A 69 -6.54 3.72 7.25
CA VAL A 69 -6.55 4.36 5.92
C VAL A 69 -7.70 5.34 5.77
N ARG A 70 -8.87 5.06 6.34
CA ARG A 70 -9.95 6.05 6.42
C ARG A 70 -9.51 7.28 7.23
N LYS A 71 -8.75 7.13 8.33
CA LYS A 71 -8.17 8.21 9.12
C LYS A 71 -7.04 8.97 8.40
N LEU A 72 -6.19 8.28 7.64
CA LEU A 72 -5.17 8.89 6.78
C LEU A 72 -5.82 9.70 5.65
N LEU A 73 -6.96 9.21 5.13
CA LEU A 73 -7.77 9.89 4.14
C LEU A 73 -8.71 10.93 4.76
N HIS A 74 -9.05 10.87 6.06
CA HIS A 74 -9.88 11.89 6.72
C HIS A 74 -9.24 13.28 6.68
N MET A 75 -7.90 13.36 6.70
CA MET A 75 -7.20 14.62 6.45
C MET A 75 -7.45 15.15 5.04
N THR A 76 -7.53 14.27 4.05
CA THR A 76 -7.84 14.64 2.68
C THR A 76 -9.32 15.01 2.52
N GLU A 77 -10.21 14.56 3.41
CA GLU A 77 -11.62 14.92 3.42
C GLU A 77 -11.92 16.29 4.07
N ALA A 78 -10.96 16.88 4.81
CA ALA A 78 -11.19 18.13 5.56
C ALA A 78 -11.46 19.34 4.65
N CYS A 79 -10.73 19.50 3.54
CA CYS A 79 -11.02 20.50 2.53
C CYS A 79 -10.52 20.08 1.15
N ARG A 80 -11.16 20.60 0.10
CA ARG A 80 -10.83 20.27 -1.30
C ARG A 80 -9.38 20.59 -1.67
N GLN A 81 -8.78 21.61 -1.06
CA GLN A 81 -7.40 21.98 -1.33
C GLN A 81 -6.43 20.93 -0.78
N ILE A 82 -6.58 20.54 0.48
CA ILE A 82 -5.75 19.48 1.08
C ILE A 82 -5.96 18.18 0.32
N HIS A 83 -7.22 17.85 -0.03
CA HIS A 83 -7.52 16.68 -0.86
C HIS A 83 -6.70 16.67 -2.15
N ALA A 84 -6.79 17.74 -2.94
CA ALA A 84 -6.10 17.84 -4.22
C ALA A 84 -4.58 17.76 -4.10
N GLU A 85 -4.00 18.24 -2.99
CA GLU A 85 -2.57 18.21 -2.73
C GLU A 85 -2.07 16.86 -2.19
N THR A 86 -2.94 16.05 -1.56
CA THR A 86 -2.52 14.85 -0.80
C THR A 86 -3.08 13.52 -1.29
N ASP A 87 -4.10 13.51 -2.16
CA ASP A 87 -4.81 12.31 -2.60
C ASP A 87 -3.89 11.20 -3.13
N LEU A 88 -2.83 11.57 -3.85
CA LEU A 88 -1.86 10.60 -4.39
C LEU A 88 -0.66 10.36 -3.47
N LEU A 89 -0.40 11.26 -2.51
CA LEU A 89 0.83 11.25 -1.72
C LEU A 89 0.91 10.00 -0.85
N VAL A 90 -0.22 9.56 -0.30
CA VAL A 90 -0.30 8.33 0.51
C VAL A 90 0.16 7.11 -0.29
N PHE A 91 -0.18 7.04 -1.57
CA PHE A 91 0.22 5.91 -2.43
C PHE A 91 1.66 6.00 -2.91
N GLN A 92 2.19 7.23 -3.02
CA GLN A 92 3.54 7.47 -3.52
C GLN A 92 4.63 7.32 -2.45
N THR A 93 4.30 7.56 -1.19
CA THR A 93 5.31 7.73 -0.12
C THR A 93 5.29 6.64 0.95
N ASN A 94 4.42 5.64 0.80
CA ASN A 94 4.30 4.52 1.75
C ASN A 94 4.50 3.17 1.06
N ASP A 95 4.87 2.19 1.87
CA ASP A 95 5.00 0.79 1.43
C ASP A 95 3.73 0.03 1.79
N PHE A 96 3.07 -0.60 0.82
CA PHE A 96 1.85 -1.35 1.09
C PHE A 96 2.16 -2.84 1.26
N ARG A 97 2.03 -3.34 2.49
CA ARG A 97 2.25 -4.74 2.82
C ARG A 97 0.98 -5.55 2.59
N ILE A 98 0.97 -6.35 1.53
CA ILE A 98 -0.19 -7.12 1.14
C ILE A 98 -0.18 -8.47 1.85
N ALA A 99 -1.24 -8.81 2.59
CA ALA A 99 -1.30 -10.08 3.30
C ALA A 99 -1.74 -11.27 2.42
N SER A 100 -2.56 -11.02 1.39
CA SER A 100 -3.06 -12.04 0.48
C SER A 100 -3.51 -11.44 -0.86
N ASN A 101 -3.60 -12.27 -1.91
CA ASN A 101 -4.09 -11.81 -3.23
C ASN A 101 -5.51 -11.24 -3.17
N HIS A 102 -6.38 -11.84 -2.35
CA HIS A 102 -7.74 -11.35 -2.16
C HIS A 102 -7.75 -9.96 -1.48
N SER A 103 -6.85 -9.74 -0.51
CA SER A 103 -6.69 -8.43 0.12
C SER A 103 -6.16 -7.40 -0.88
N PHE A 104 -5.28 -7.82 -1.80
CA PHE A 104 -4.77 -6.95 -2.87
C PHE A 104 -5.86 -6.56 -3.87
N GLU A 105 -6.63 -7.54 -4.34
CA GLU A 105 -7.72 -7.30 -5.30
C GLU A 105 -8.74 -6.33 -4.73
N THR A 106 -9.21 -6.58 -3.50
CA THR A 106 -10.13 -5.68 -2.81
C THR A 106 -9.53 -4.28 -2.64
N PHE A 107 -8.24 -4.19 -2.29
CA PHE A 107 -7.56 -2.91 -2.16
C PHE A 107 -7.55 -2.16 -3.49
N LEU A 108 -7.16 -2.80 -4.59
CA LEU A 108 -7.13 -2.19 -5.91
C LEU A 108 -8.51 -1.77 -6.40
N ASP A 109 -9.54 -2.57 -6.12
CA ASP A 109 -10.92 -2.24 -6.51
C ASP A 109 -11.49 -1.06 -5.71
N ALA A 110 -10.94 -0.77 -4.53
CA ALA A 110 -11.27 0.42 -3.77
C ALA A 110 -10.53 1.69 -4.25
N LEU A 111 -9.50 1.54 -5.08
CA LEU A 111 -8.73 2.67 -5.60
C LEU A 111 -9.28 3.16 -6.94
N SER A 112 -9.22 4.48 -7.14
CA SER A 112 -9.30 5.02 -8.50
C SER A 112 -8.07 4.61 -9.31
N GLN A 113 -8.18 4.62 -10.64
CA GLN A 113 -7.05 4.33 -11.53
C GLN A 113 -5.82 5.19 -11.19
N ARG A 114 -6.01 6.50 -10.96
CA ARG A 114 -4.92 7.42 -10.63
C ARG A 114 -4.21 7.05 -9.31
N GLN A 115 -4.97 6.57 -8.33
CA GLN A 115 -4.42 6.13 -7.04
C GLN A 115 -3.66 4.80 -7.18
N ALA A 116 -4.19 3.86 -7.96
CA ALA A 116 -3.51 2.60 -8.26
C ALA A 116 -2.19 2.82 -9.02
N GLU A 117 -2.18 3.71 -10.02
CA GLU A 117 -0.98 4.12 -10.76
C GLU A 117 0.02 4.88 -9.87
N ALA A 118 -0.44 5.48 -8.77
CA ALA A 118 0.40 6.20 -7.84
C ALA A 118 1.11 5.29 -6.82
N VAL A 119 0.72 4.01 -6.72
CA VAL A 119 1.39 3.05 -5.83
C VAL A 119 2.82 2.79 -6.32
N ARG A 120 3.81 3.14 -5.50
CA ARG A 120 5.24 3.00 -5.86
C ARG A 120 5.93 1.79 -5.23
N SER A 121 5.49 1.37 -4.05
CA SER A 121 6.16 0.36 -3.24
C SER A 121 5.17 -0.64 -2.67
N LEU A 122 5.43 -1.93 -2.92
CA LEU A 122 4.65 -3.04 -2.38
C LEU A 122 5.57 -3.94 -1.56
N VAL A 123 5.11 -4.35 -0.38
CA VAL A 123 5.74 -5.41 0.41
C VAL A 123 4.91 -6.66 0.26
N TRP A 124 5.52 -7.68 -0.31
CA TRP A 124 4.88 -8.94 -0.64
C TRP A 124 5.45 -10.08 0.21
N PRO A 125 4.61 -10.89 0.87
CA PRO A 125 5.10 -12.04 1.60
C PRO A 125 5.53 -13.12 0.60
N LYS A 126 6.69 -13.71 0.84
CA LYS A 126 7.29 -14.76 -0.01
C LYS A 126 6.36 -15.98 -0.21
N CYS A 127 5.41 -16.19 0.70
CA CYS A 127 4.41 -17.27 0.65
C CYS A 127 3.21 -16.99 -0.27
N CYS A 128 2.96 -15.74 -0.71
CA CYS A 128 1.83 -15.44 -1.60
C CYS A 128 2.19 -15.75 -3.06
N GLN A 129 2.04 -17.02 -3.43
CA GLN A 129 2.41 -17.62 -4.71
C GLN A 129 1.60 -17.17 -5.94
N LEU A 130 0.60 -16.29 -5.79
CA LEU A 130 -0.42 -16.09 -6.81
C LEU A 130 -0.80 -14.62 -7.01
N VAL A 131 0.18 -13.72 -7.09
CA VAL A 131 -0.16 -12.43 -7.70
C VAL A 131 -0.43 -12.72 -9.15
N ALA A 132 -1.71 -12.69 -9.53
CA ALA A 132 -2.06 -12.68 -10.94
C ALA A 132 -1.36 -11.46 -11.53
N ASP A 133 -0.58 -11.65 -12.60
CA ASP A 133 0.09 -10.54 -13.29
C ASP A 133 -0.91 -9.43 -13.64
N GLY A 134 -2.18 -9.79 -13.85
CA GLY A 134 -3.30 -8.87 -14.05
C GLY A 134 -3.59 -7.89 -12.91
N HIS A 135 -3.20 -8.20 -11.67
CA HIS A 135 -3.37 -7.30 -10.52
C HIS A 135 -2.20 -6.32 -10.42
N LEU A 136 -0.95 -6.80 -10.53
CA LEU A 136 0.22 -5.93 -10.53
C LEU A 136 0.27 -5.02 -11.76
N SER A 137 -0.28 -5.45 -12.91
CA SER A 137 -0.41 -4.60 -14.09
C SER A 137 -1.31 -3.38 -13.87
N LYS A 138 -2.18 -3.38 -12.85
CA LYS A 138 -2.96 -2.18 -12.47
C LYS A 138 -2.07 -1.13 -11.79
N CYS A 139 -0.95 -1.53 -11.19
CA CYS A 139 0.03 -0.64 -10.55
C CYS A 139 1.14 -0.26 -11.54
N THR A 140 0.81 0.45 -12.62
CA THR A 140 1.80 0.80 -13.67
C THR A 140 2.92 1.71 -13.18
N GLY A 141 2.72 2.41 -12.06
CA GLY A 141 3.74 3.23 -11.42
C GLY A 141 4.62 2.50 -10.40
N LEU A 142 4.48 1.18 -10.24
CA LEU A 142 5.27 0.41 -9.30
C LEU A 142 6.76 0.54 -9.62
N GLN A 143 7.55 0.92 -8.62
CA GLN A 143 9.00 1.11 -8.73
C GLN A 143 9.75 0.08 -7.90
N ARG A 144 9.19 -0.32 -6.76
CA ARG A 144 9.83 -1.23 -5.81
C ARG A 144 8.88 -2.33 -5.36
N LEU A 145 9.38 -3.56 -5.34
CA LEU A 145 8.71 -4.73 -4.80
C LEU A 145 9.62 -5.39 -3.76
N ILE A 146 9.19 -5.36 -2.49
CA ILE A 146 9.92 -5.93 -1.37
C ILE A 146 9.35 -7.32 -1.07
N VAL A 147 10.13 -8.37 -1.27
CA VAL A 147 9.74 -9.75 -0.97
C VAL A 147 10.21 -10.11 0.44
N SER A 148 9.27 -10.15 1.39
CA SER A 148 9.55 -10.47 2.81
C SER A 148 9.47 -11.97 3.07
N LYS A 149 10.50 -12.57 3.70
CA LYS A 149 10.45 -13.97 4.17
C LYS A 149 9.35 -14.20 5.22
N ALA A 150 9.04 -13.18 6.04
CA ALA A 150 8.05 -13.23 7.11
C ALA A 150 6.62 -12.95 6.61
N GLY A 151 5.95 -13.96 6.07
CA GLY A 151 4.51 -13.91 5.79
C GLY A 151 3.72 -14.59 6.90
N HIS A 152 2.87 -13.86 7.62
CA HIS A 152 1.92 -14.41 8.61
C HIS A 152 0.71 -15.13 7.96
N SER A 153 0.93 -15.91 6.91
CA SER A 153 0.01 -17.02 6.68
C SER A 153 0.49 -18.14 7.56
N GLY A 154 -0.35 -18.66 8.46
CA GLY A 154 -0.09 -19.90 9.21
C GLY A 154 0.05 -21.15 8.32
N GLY A 155 0.32 -20.98 7.03
CA GLY A 155 1.21 -21.82 6.28
C GLY A 155 2.40 -20.95 5.89
N ASP A 156 3.50 -21.05 6.62
CA ASP A 156 4.81 -21.09 5.97
C ASP A 156 4.66 -21.99 4.74
N PHE A 157 5.49 -21.81 3.71
CA PHE A 157 5.63 -22.81 2.63
C PHE A 157 5.28 -24.16 3.23
N TYR A 158 4.28 -24.86 2.71
CA TYR A 158 4.11 -26.24 3.12
C TYR A 158 5.48 -26.84 2.83
N THR A 159 6.34 -26.87 3.84
CA THR A 159 7.55 -27.65 3.94
C THR A 159 6.85 -28.94 4.16
N PRO A 160 6.64 -29.70 3.07
CA PRO A 160 5.97 -30.96 3.24
C PRO A 160 6.75 -31.63 4.35
N ALA A 161 6.09 -31.90 5.47
CA ALA A 161 6.66 -32.86 6.38
C ALA A 161 6.98 -34.08 5.51
N ASP A 162 8.03 -34.82 5.83
CA ASP A 162 8.58 -35.89 4.97
C ASP A 162 7.53 -36.95 4.53
N ASN A 163 6.31 -36.88 5.08
CA ASN A 163 5.13 -37.66 4.76
C ASN A 163 4.16 -37.07 3.69
N ALA A 164 4.41 -35.89 3.11
CA ALA A 164 3.54 -35.40 2.04
C ALA A 164 3.72 -36.20 0.75
N THR A 165 2.62 -36.45 0.05
CA THR A 165 2.69 -37.17 -1.23
C THR A 165 3.54 -36.41 -2.25
N VAL A 166 4.28 -37.15 -3.09
CA VAL A 166 5.11 -36.59 -4.18
C VAL A 166 4.33 -35.58 -5.04
N LYS A 167 3.03 -35.81 -5.26
CA LYS A 167 2.16 -34.88 -6.00
C LYS A 167 2.04 -33.50 -5.34
N VAL A 168 1.95 -33.46 -4.01
CA VAL A 168 1.90 -32.20 -3.26
C VAL A 168 3.23 -31.47 -3.35
N HIS A 169 4.34 -32.20 -3.27
CA HIS A 169 5.68 -31.60 -3.40
C HIS A 169 5.89 -30.98 -4.80
N LEU A 170 5.54 -31.72 -5.86
CA LEU A 170 5.64 -31.23 -7.24
C LEU A 170 4.75 -30.00 -7.47
N TYR A 171 3.50 -30.02 -6.99
CA TYR A 171 2.60 -28.86 -7.08
C TYR A 171 3.22 -27.61 -6.44
N TYR A 172 3.78 -27.71 -5.24
CA TYR A 172 4.42 -26.55 -4.59
C TYR A 172 5.72 -26.12 -5.28
N GLN A 173 6.48 -27.03 -5.88
CA GLN A 173 7.66 -26.68 -6.68
C GLN A 173 7.27 -25.90 -7.94
N GLU A 174 6.27 -26.37 -8.68
CA GLU A 174 5.73 -25.68 -9.86
C GLU A 174 5.23 -24.27 -9.49
N MET A 175 4.50 -24.14 -8.38
CA MET A 175 4.03 -22.84 -7.89
C MET A 175 5.18 -21.90 -7.49
N ARG A 176 6.26 -22.42 -6.89
CA ARG A 176 7.45 -21.61 -6.57
C ARG A 176 8.16 -21.13 -7.83
N GLN A 177 8.30 -22.01 -8.83
CA GLN A 177 8.91 -21.64 -10.10
C GLN A 177 8.09 -20.57 -10.81
N ALA A 178 6.77 -20.75 -10.91
CA ALA A 178 5.89 -19.75 -11.51
C ALA A 178 5.92 -18.39 -10.79
N ALA A 179 6.05 -18.39 -9.46
CA ALA A 179 6.21 -17.15 -8.69
C ALA A 179 7.56 -16.48 -8.98
N GLN A 180 8.64 -17.25 -9.09
CA GLN A 180 9.97 -16.73 -9.44
C GLN A 180 9.98 -16.15 -10.85
N ASP A 181 9.44 -16.87 -11.84
CA ASP A 181 9.38 -16.41 -13.23
C ASP A 181 8.65 -15.06 -13.35
N ARG A 182 7.63 -14.83 -12.51
CA ARG A 182 6.94 -13.53 -12.44
C ARG A 182 7.82 -12.44 -11.83
N ILE A 183 8.50 -12.71 -10.72
CA ILE A 183 9.42 -11.75 -10.11
C ILE A 183 10.48 -11.33 -11.13
N ASP A 184 11.07 -12.29 -11.83
CA ASP A 184 12.08 -12.05 -12.87
C ASP A 184 11.49 -11.23 -14.04
N ALA A 185 10.23 -11.49 -14.43
CA ALA A 185 9.54 -10.70 -15.44
C ALA A 185 9.28 -9.25 -15.02
N TRP A 186 9.13 -8.97 -13.72
CA TRP A 186 8.98 -7.61 -13.18
C TRP A 186 10.32 -6.90 -13.05
N GLU A 187 11.37 -7.61 -12.65
CA GLU A 187 12.74 -7.10 -12.69
C GLU A 187 13.12 -6.69 -14.13
N ALA A 188 12.75 -7.50 -15.12
CA ALA A 188 12.95 -7.18 -16.54
C ALA A 188 12.17 -5.93 -17.01
N LYS A 189 11.10 -5.54 -16.31
CA LYS A 189 10.34 -4.29 -16.55
C LYS A 189 10.93 -3.08 -15.80
N GLY A 190 12.03 -3.26 -15.07
CA GLY A 190 12.70 -2.20 -14.32
C GLY A 190 12.15 -1.95 -12.92
N VAL A 191 11.38 -2.89 -12.35
CA VAL A 191 10.97 -2.84 -10.95
C VAL A 191 12.12 -3.31 -10.07
N GLU A 192 12.51 -2.52 -9.07
CA GLU A 192 13.53 -2.88 -8.09
C GLU A 192 12.98 -3.97 -7.16
N ILE A 193 13.60 -5.15 -7.16
CA ILE A 193 13.24 -6.26 -6.28
C ILE A 193 14.18 -6.27 -5.07
N GLU A 194 13.62 -6.13 -3.88
CA GLU A 194 14.36 -6.19 -2.61
C GLU A 194 13.92 -7.43 -1.83
N TYR A 195 14.88 -8.26 -1.37
CA TYR A 195 14.58 -9.42 -0.53
C TYR A 195 14.89 -9.09 0.92
N CYS A 196 13.86 -8.96 1.77
CA CYS A 196 14.06 -8.79 3.20
C CYS A 196 14.14 -10.15 3.90
N GLU A 197 15.16 -10.31 4.74
CA GLU A 197 15.34 -11.49 5.60
C GLU A 197 14.29 -11.61 6.70
#